data_AF-A0A399WZ93-F1
#
_entry.id   AF-A0A399WZ93-F1
#
_cell.length_a   1.000
_cell.length_b   1.000
_cell.length_c   1.000
_cell.angle_alpha   90.00
_cell.angle_beta   90.00
_cell.angle_gamma   90.00
#
_symmetry.space_group_name_H-M   'P 1'
#
loop_
_entity.id
_entity.type
_entity.pdbx_description
1 polymer ?
#
loop_
_entity_poly.entity_id
_entity_poly.type
_entity_poly.pdbx_seq_one_letter_code
_entity_poly.pdbx_strand_id
1 'polypeptide(L)'
;MKVSMEQVKRVLERHGRPKTDLSEAARLLDKDHQVSDQSKLIRKVRHEVMAMPEVRAELVAELKARIERGEYQVSSEDIVDSMIRRAIADRIE
;
A
#
# COMPACT_ATOMS: atom_id res chain seq x y z
N MET A 1 -38.36 -20.92 -4.96
CA MET A 1 -37.47 -21.43 -3.89
C MET A 1 -37.96 -20.89 -2.54
N LYS A 2 -38.51 -21.74 -1.67
CA LYS A 2 -38.84 -21.39 -0.29
C LYS A 2 -38.26 -22.49 0.59
N VAL A 3 -37.12 -22.24 1.23
CA VAL A 3 -36.56 -23.18 2.21
C VAL A 3 -37.31 -22.98 3.52
N SER A 4 -37.94 -24.03 4.05
CA SER A 4 -38.77 -23.96 5.25
C SER A 4 -37.90 -23.75 6.50
N MET A 5 -38.30 -22.82 7.37
CA MET A 5 -37.59 -22.50 8.61
C MET A 5 -37.44 -23.71 9.55
N GLU A 6 -38.33 -24.70 9.45
CA GLU A 6 -38.21 -25.96 10.19
C GLU A 6 -37.09 -26.86 9.68
N GLN A 7 -36.80 -26.83 8.38
CA GLN A 7 -35.68 -27.58 7.79
C GLN A 7 -34.35 -26.94 8.18
N VAL A 8 -34.31 -25.60 8.24
CA VAL A 8 -33.14 -24.85 8.73
C VAL A 8 -32.89 -25.15 10.21
N LYS A 9 -33.95 -25.20 11.04
CA LYS A 9 -33.84 -25.51 12.47
C LYS A 9 -33.33 -26.94 12.71
N ARG A 10 -33.80 -27.93 11.94
CA ARG A 10 -33.33 -29.31 12.04
C ARG A 10 -31.87 -29.49 11.66
N VAL A 11 -31.37 -28.73 10.67
CA VAL A 11 -29.94 -28.74 10.30
C VAL A 11 -29.09 -28.12 11.41
N LEU A 12 -29.58 -27.04 12.03
CA LEU A 12 -28.90 -26.39 13.16
C LEU A 12 -28.87 -27.24 14.43
N GLU A 13 -29.89 -28.05 14.69
CA GLU A 13 -29.93 -28.97 15.85
C GLU A 13 -29.09 -30.23 15.63
N ARG A 14 -28.99 -30.73 14.38
CA ARG A 14 -28.23 -31.95 14.06
C ARG A 14 -26.72 -31.73 14.02
N HIS A 15 -26.28 -30.49 13.82
CA HIS A 15 -24.88 -30.10 13.96
C HIS A 15 -24.72 -29.40 15.31
N GLY A 16 -24.77 -30.19 16.37
CA GLY A 16 -24.42 -29.78 17.72
C GLY A 16 -23.11 -29.00 17.68
N ARG A 17 -23.19 -27.70 17.97
CA ARG A 17 -22.03 -26.82 18.02
C ARG A 17 -21.00 -27.43 18.98
N PRO A 18 -19.80 -27.84 18.54
CA PRO A 18 -18.68 -27.67 19.44
C PRO A 18 -18.61 -26.16 19.70
N LYS A 19 -18.62 -25.77 20.98
CA LYS A 19 -18.24 -24.41 21.38
C LYS A 19 -16.74 -24.28 21.13
N THR A 20 -16.32 -24.33 19.87
CA THR A 20 -15.00 -23.88 19.46
C THR A 20 -15.10 -22.37 19.40
N ASP A 21 -14.32 -21.71 20.24
CA ASP A 21 -14.28 -20.29 20.51
C ASP A 21 -14.69 -19.41 19.32
N LEU A 22 -15.94 -18.91 19.33
CA LEU A 22 -16.29 -17.72 18.54
C LEU A 22 -15.34 -16.56 18.89
N SER A 23 -14.74 -16.58 20.08
CA SER A 23 -13.72 -15.64 20.52
C SER A 23 -12.40 -15.77 19.73
N GLU A 24 -12.06 -16.95 19.24
CA GLU A 24 -10.82 -17.21 18.49
C GLU A 24 -11.01 -16.88 16.99
N ALA A 25 -12.18 -17.21 16.43
CA ALA A 25 -12.58 -16.74 15.10
C ALA A 25 -12.72 -15.21 15.05
N ALA A 26 -13.27 -14.58 16.11
CA ALA A 26 -13.34 -13.13 16.24
C ALA A 26 -11.96 -12.49 16.43
N ARG A 27 -11.04 -13.13 17.17
CA ARG A 27 -9.63 -12.68 17.30
C ARG A 27 -8.86 -12.78 15.99
N LEU A 28 -9.12 -13.80 15.17
CA LEU A 28 -8.52 -13.95 13.84
C LEU A 28 -9.03 -12.88 12.87
N LEU A 29 -10.31 -12.49 12.96
CA LEU A 29 -10.88 -11.37 12.23
C LEU A 29 -10.38 -10.01 12.74
N ASP A 30 -10.12 -9.86 14.05
CA ASP A 30 -9.61 -8.62 14.66
C ASP A 30 -8.13 -8.35 14.36
N LYS A 31 -7.32 -9.41 14.15
CA LYS A 31 -5.90 -9.28 13.77
C LYS A 31 -5.69 -8.57 12.43
N ASP A 32 -6.63 -8.66 11.49
CA ASP A 32 -6.57 -7.93 10.21
C ASP A 32 -6.98 -6.44 10.35
N HIS A 33 -7.64 -6.06 11.46
CA HIS A 33 -8.17 -4.72 11.68
C HIS A 33 -7.27 -3.80 12.52
N GLN A 34 -6.17 -4.32 13.09
CA GLN A 34 -5.20 -3.50 13.84
C GLN A 34 -4.17 -2.77 12.94
N VAL A 35 -4.52 -2.54 11.68
CA VAL A 35 -3.76 -1.63 10.82
C VAL A 35 -4.13 -0.21 11.24
N SER A 36 -3.20 0.50 11.89
CA SER A 36 -3.41 1.90 12.27
C SER A 36 -3.81 2.72 11.04
N ASP A 37 -4.54 3.81 11.25
CA ASP A 37 -4.94 4.66 10.13
C ASP A 37 -3.73 5.22 9.37
N GLN A 38 -2.59 5.38 10.05
CA GLN A 38 -1.29 5.67 9.41
C GLN A 38 -0.84 4.56 8.47
N SER A 39 -0.93 3.29 8.89
CA SER A 39 -0.56 2.15 8.04
C SER A 39 -1.49 1.99 6.83
N LYS A 40 -2.79 2.31 6.97
CA LYS A 40 -3.74 2.36 5.83
C LYS A 40 -3.37 3.48 4.86
N LEU A 41 -3.03 4.66 5.38
CA LEU A 41 -2.57 5.80 4.58
C LEU A 41 -1.30 5.47 3.79
N ILE A 42 -0.29 4.90 4.46
CA ILE A 42 0.96 4.48 3.81
C ILE A 42 0.68 3.46 2.69
N ARG A 43 -0.20 2.49 2.91
CA ARG A 43 -0.57 1.50 1.89
C ARG A 43 -1.22 2.16 0.68
N LYS A 44 -2.14 3.11 0.89
CA LYS A 44 -2.80 3.86 -0.17
C LYS A 44 -1.79 4.70 -0.97
N VAL A 45 -0.95 5.49 -0.28
CA VAL A 45 0.09 6.32 -0.91
C VAL A 45 1.07 5.44 -1.71
N ARG A 46 1.51 4.32 -1.13
CA ARG A 46 2.39 3.38 -1.85
C ARG A 46 1.74 2.86 -3.13
N HIS A 47 0.46 2.49 -3.07
CA HIS A 47 -0.25 2.02 -4.26
C HIS A 47 -0.34 3.10 -5.34
N GLU A 48 -0.69 4.33 -4.95
CA GLU A 48 -0.76 5.47 -5.87
C GLU A 48 0.60 5.78 -6.49
N VAL A 49 1.68 5.78 -5.70
CA VAL A 49 3.06 5.99 -6.18
C VAL A 49 3.49 4.90 -7.17
N MET A 50 3.16 3.63 -6.90
CA MET A 50 3.49 2.52 -7.80
C MET A 50 2.64 2.54 -9.09
N ALA A 51 1.47 3.17 -9.06
CA ALA A 51 0.61 3.34 -10.22
C ALA A 51 0.97 4.58 -11.07
N MET A 52 1.88 5.43 -10.59
CA MET A 52 2.37 6.57 -11.36
C MET A 52 3.13 6.09 -12.61
N PRO A 53 3.10 6.86 -13.71
CA PRO A 53 3.87 6.53 -14.89
C PRO A 53 5.37 6.50 -14.57
N GLU A 54 6.08 5.54 -15.15
CA GLU A 54 7.54 5.43 -14.99
C GLU A 54 8.26 6.71 -15.42
N VAL A 55 7.73 7.39 -16.44
CA VAL A 55 8.25 8.66 -16.94
C VAL A 55 7.23 9.77 -16.74
N ARG A 56 7.63 10.81 -15.99
CA ARG A 56 6.86 12.05 -15.84
C ARG A 56 7.19 13.01 -17.00
N ALA A 57 6.53 12.81 -18.13
CA ALA A 57 6.85 13.48 -19.40
C ALA A 57 6.82 15.02 -19.29
N GLU A 58 5.85 15.56 -18.54
CA GLU A 58 5.68 17.00 -18.33
C GLU A 58 6.87 17.59 -17.59
N LEU A 59 7.33 16.93 -16.52
CA LEU A 59 8.50 17.34 -15.75
C LEU A 59 9.77 17.30 -16.60
N VAL A 60 9.92 16.27 -17.44
CA VAL A 60 11.07 16.17 -18.35
C VAL A 60 11.06 17.32 -19.36
N ALA A 61 9.91 17.64 -19.94
CA ALA A 61 9.78 18.75 -20.89
C ALA A 61 10.12 20.10 -20.24
N GLU A 62 9.64 20.34 -19.02
CA GLU A 62 9.95 21.55 -18.25
C GLU A 62 11.45 21.68 -17.97
N LEU A 63 12.08 20.60 -17.47
CA LEU A 63 13.52 20.59 -17.17
C LEU A 63 14.37 20.82 -18.42
N LYS A 64 14.02 20.18 -19.56
CA LYS A 64 14.70 20.43 -20.83
C LYS A 64 14.63 21.89 -21.23
N ALA A 65 13.45 22.49 -21.17
CA ALA A 65 13.27 23.89 -21.52
C ALA A 65 14.09 24.82 -20.60
N ARG A 66 14.20 24.51 -19.30
CA ARG A 66 15.06 25.27 -18.36
C ARG A 66 16.55 25.12 -18.68
N ILE A 67 16.99 23.93 -19.08
CA ILE A 67 18.38 23.69 -19.52
C ILE A 67 18.69 24.49 -20.78
N GLU A 68 17.81 24.46 -21.78
CA GLU A 68 17.97 25.20 -23.04
C GLU A 68 18.04 26.71 -22.83
N ARG A 69 17.28 27.25 -21.87
CA ARG A 69 17.33 28.68 -21.49
C ARG A 69 18.52 29.06 -20.60
N GLY A 70 19.33 28.09 -20.14
CA GLY A 70 20.43 28.34 -19.20
C GLY A 70 19.97 28.66 -17.76
N GLU A 71 18.71 28.37 -17.43
CA GLU A 71 18.10 28.59 -16.11
C GLU A 71 18.23 27.36 -15.20
N TYR A 72 18.78 26.26 -15.71
CA TYR A 72 19.09 25.07 -14.93
C TYR A 72 20.52 25.15 -14.41
N GLN A 73 20.66 25.60 -13.16
CA GLN A 73 21.94 25.72 -12.47
C GLN A 73 22.00 24.71 -11.32
N VAL A 74 23.05 23.90 -11.31
CA VAL A 74 23.31 22.89 -10.28
C VAL A 74 24.62 23.28 -9.60
N SER A 75 24.60 23.38 -8.27
CA SER A 75 25.82 23.71 -7.52
C SER A 75 26.72 22.49 -7.34
N SER A 76 27.99 22.72 -7.03
CA SER A 76 28.91 21.64 -6.67
C SER A 76 28.43 20.84 -5.45
N GLU A 77 27.73 21.49 -4.51
CA GLU A 77 27.14 20.85 -3.33
C GLU A 77 26.02 19.88 -3.72
N ASP A 78 25.11 20.30 -4.62
CA ASP A 78 24.03 19.46 -5.14
C ASP A 78 24.57 18.21 -5.85
N ILE A 79 25.68 18.37 -6.59
CA ILE A 79 26.36 17.26 -7.27
C ILE A 79 26.92 16.27 -6.25
N VAL A 80 27.64 16.76 -5.24
CA VAL A 80 28.23 15.90 -4.20
C VAL A 80 27.14 15.15 -3.41
N ASP A 81 26.07 15.84 -3.01
CA ASP A 81 24.95 15.20 -2.31
C ASP A 81 24.29 14.12 -3.18
N SER A 82 24.07 14.40 -4.46
CA SER A 82 23.52 13.42 -5.42
C SER A 82 24.40 12.18 -5.57
N MET A 83 25.73 12.36 -5.64
CA MET A 83 26.70 11.26 -5.71
C MET A 83 26.67 10.39 -4.45
N ILE A 84 26.64 11.01 -3.26
CA ILE A 84 26.60 10.29 -1.98
C ILE A 84 25.29 9.50 -1.85
N ARG A 85 24.15 10.14 -2.14
CA ARG A 85 22.83 9.47 -2.11
C ARG A 85 22.80 8.27 -3.04
N ARG A 86 23.35 8.39 -4.25
CA ARG A 86 23.42 7.28 -5.19
C ARG A 86 24.30 6.14 -4.66
N ALA A 87 25.48 6.46 -4.14
CA ALA A 87 26.40 5.47 -3.57
C ALA A 87 25.81 4.70 -2.38
N ILE A 88 24.93 5.33 -1.60
CA ILE A 88 24.19 4.67 -0.51
C ILE A 88 23.08 3.77 -1.07
N ALA A 89 22.29 4.25 -2.02
CA ALA A 89 21.22 3.49 -2.64
C ALA A 89 21.74 2.19 -3.28
N ASP A 90 22.86 2.28 -4.01
CA ASP A 90 23.51 1.13 -4.66
C ASP A 90 24.04 0.06 -3.68
N ARG A 91 24.17 0.38 -2.39
CA ARG A 91 24.60 -0.58 -1.35
C ARG A 91 23.45 -1.29 -0.64
N ILE A 92 22.23 -0.79 -0.79
CA ILE A 92 21.03 -1.30 -0.10
C ILE A 92 20.18 -2.19 -1.04
N GLU A 93 20.47 -2.17 -2.34
CA GLU A 93 19.96 -3.14 -3.33
C GLU A 93 20.68 -4.49 -3.26
#